data_AF-A0AAD3HBY0-F1
#
_entry.id   AF-A0AAD3HBY0-F1
#
_cell.length_a   1.000
_cell.length_b   1.000
_cell.length_c   1.000
_cell.angle_alpha   90.00
_cell.angle_beta   90.00
_cell.angle_gamma   90.00
#
_symmetry.space_group_name_H-M   'P 1'
#
loop_
_entity.id
_entity.type
_entity.pdbx_description
1 polymer ?
#
loop_
_entity_poly.entity_id
_entity_poly.type
_entity_poly.pdbx_seq_one_letter_code
_entity_poly.pdbx_strand_id
1 'polypeptide(L)'
;MAPLKSILIASALTSAAAFAPQPTVRPTTSLNENFGLDFAEDQAENTPAVILGEANYKQWVGEKVDNSFLNRQYDVVRRVRELDLLGLTAEYGILSKLEKNGLDLKTLESLLPAIEETGALSLVGSNQQLLVNGVAPLVVEGAPLLLPLVAGALDIGAPAFFLGAAAAAGAEGAIIANNVEIPFVGIGLAPISGLLLVPTAVALAGVGTFLGGLKK
;
A
#
# COMPACT_ATOMS: atom_id res chain seq x y z
N MET A 1 -0.78 -52.49 67.05
CA MET A 1 -1.31 -52.83 65.70
C MET A 1 -2.25 -51.73 65.24
N ALA A 2 -1.80 -50.87 64.33
CA ALA A 2 -2.67 -50.05 63.45
C ALA A 2 -1.82 -49.29 62.41
N PRO A 3 -1.79 -49.77 61.15
CA PRO A 3 -1.67 -48.87 60.01
C PRO A 3 -2.77 -49.19 58.99
N LEU A 4 -4.04 -48.98 59.37
CA LEU A 4 -5.18 -49.14 58.47
C LEU A 4 -5.80 -47.80 58.05
N LYS A 5 -5.43 -46.70 58.71
CA LYS A 5 -5.94 -45.35 58.39
C LYS A 5 -5.22 -44.68 57.21
N SER A 6 -4.00 -45.10 56.89
CA SER A 6 -3.20 -44.45 55.83
C SER A 6 -3.49 -44.98 54.42
N ILE A 7 -4.10 -46.16 54.29
CA ILE A 7 -4.38 -46.77 52.97
C ILE A 7 -5.70 -46.24 52.39
N LEU A 8 -6.64 -45.85 53.23
CA LEU A 8 -7.98 -45.43 52.78
C LEU A 8 -8.00 -44.00 52.19
N ILE A 9 -7.01 -43.17 52.51
CA ILE A 9 -6.91 -41.80 51.97
C ILE A 9 -6.26 -41.80 50.58
N ALA A 10 -5.45 -42.82 50.24
CA ALA A 10 -4.81 -42.91 48.93
C ALA A 10 -5.77 -43.32 47.80
N SER A 11 -6.85 -44.06 48.10
CA SER A 11 -7.81 -44.54 47.09
C SER A 11 -8.91 -43.53 46.72
N ALA A 12 -9.10 -42.47 47.51
CA ALA A 12 -10.09 -41.43 47.21
C ALA A 12 -9.55 -40.30 46.30
N LEU A 13 -8.23 -40.19 46.14
CA LEU A 13 -7.59 -39.18 45.30
C LEU A 13 -7.39 -39.63 43.84
N THR A 14 -7.49 -40.94 43.57
CA THR A 14 -7.26 -41.48 42.21
C THR A 14 -8.52 -41.46 41.34
N SER A 15 -9.71 -41.32 41.91
CA SER A 15 -10.99 -41.33 41.18
C SER A 15 -11.48 -39.95 40.74
N ALA A 16 -10.88 -38.86 41.23
CA ALA A 16 -11.27 -37.49 40.84
C ALA A 16 -10.65 -37.03 39.50
N ALA A 17 -9.58 -37.69 39.02
CA ALA A 17 -8.93 -37.32 37.76
C ALA A 17 -9.64 -37.89 36.51
N ALA A 18 -10.56 -38.84 36.67
CA ALA A 18 -11.27 -39.46 35.55
C ALA A 18 -12.44 -38.61 34.99
N PHE A 19 -12.84 -37.55 35.70
CA PHE A 19 -13.92 -36.63 35.30
C PHE A 19 -13.44 -35.19 35.08
N ALA A 20 -12.13 -34.95 34.96
CA ALA A 20 -11.63 -33.67 34.52
C ALA A 20 -12.08 -33.44 33.06
N PRO A 21 -12.76 -32.32 32.74
CA PRO A 21 -13.10 -32.01 31.35
C PRO A 21 -11.81 -31.94 30.55
N GLN A 22 -11.69 -32.77 29.52
CA GLN A 22 -10.60 -32.68 28.55
C GLN A 22 -10.56 -31.22 28.05
N PRO A 23 -9.41 -30.53 28.15
CA PRO A 23 -9.30 -29.21 27.55
C PRO A 23 -9.60 -29.38 26.07
N THR A 24 -10.73 -28.83 25.64
CA THR A 24 -11.11 -28.82 24.23
C THR A 24 -10.08 -27.90 23.57
N VAL A 25 -9.02 -28.48 23.03
CA VAL A 25 -8.11 -27.78 22.12
C VAL A 25 -8.99 -27.45 20.93
N ARG A 26 -9.58 -26.26 20.97
CA ARG A 26 -10.24 -25.69 19.80
C ARG A 26 -9.15 -25.69 18.73
N PRO A 27 -9.37 -26.32 17.56
CA PRO A 27 -8.46 -26.11 16.46
C PRO A 27 -8.40 -24.60 16.27
N THR A 28 -7.24 -24.01 16.53
CA THR A 28 -6.98 -22.65 16.11
C THR A 28 -6.95 -22.76 14.60
N THR A 29 -8.07 -22.45 13.95
CA THR A 29 -8.03 -22.13 12.54
C THR A 29 -7.08 -20.94 12.46
N SER A 30 -5.86 -21.16 11.98
CA SER A 30 -5.10 -20.04 11.46
C SER A 30 -5.99 -19.48 10.36
N LEU A 31 -6.53 -18.29 10.61
CA LEU A 31 -7.22 -17.54 9.58
C LEU A 31 -6.14 -17.19 8.57
N ASN A 32 -6.01 -18.01 7.53
CA ASN A 32 -5.19 -17.70 6.35
C ASN A 32 -6.00 -16.70 5.53
N GLU A 33 -6.10 -15.48 6.04
CA GLU A 33 -6.73 -14.37 5.33
C GLU A 33 -5.76 -13.87 4.28
N ASN A 34 -6.21 -13.82 3.03
CA ASN A 34 -5.48 -13.19 1.95
C ASN A 34 -5.94 -11.75 1.78
N PHE A 35 -4.98 -10.84 1.93
CA PHE A 35 -5.19 -9.40 1.77
C PHE A 35 -5.10 -8.95 0.30
N GLY A 36 -4.87 -9.87 -0.63
CA GLY A 36 -4.76 -9.61 -2.08
C GLY A 36 -3.42 -8.99 -2.46
N LEU A 37 -2.35 -9.30 -1.72
CA LEU A 37 -1.02 -8.75 -1.95
C LEU A 37 -0.16 -9.75 -2.72
N ASP A 38 -0.24 -9.72 -4.05
CA ASP A 38 0.49 -10.64 -4.94
C ASP A 38 2.03 -10.56 -4.79
N PHE A 39 2.56 -9.48 -4.19
CA PHE A 39 4.01 -9.31 -3.94
C PHE A 39 4.51 -9.97 -2.66
N ALA A 40 3.62 -10.35 -1.74
CA ALA A 40 3.96 -10.87 -0.42
C ALA A 40 3.32 -12.24 -0.13
N GLU A 41 2.30 -12.64 -0.90
CA GLU A 41 1.51 -13.83 -0.65
C GLU A 41 1.24 -14.61 -1.95
N ASP A 42 1.92 -15.75 -2.14
CA ASP A 42 1.53 -16.74 -3.15
C ASP A 42 0.57 -17.76 -2.52
N GLN A 43 -0.72 -17.58 -2.83
CA GLN A 43 -1.79 -18.45 -2.33
C GLN A 43 -1.78 -19.84 -2.94
N ALA A 44 -1.31 -19.99 -4.18
CA ALA A 44 -1.31 -21.27 -4.87
C ALA A 44 -0.21 -22.20 -4.32
N GLU A 45 0.88 -21.62 -3.84
CA GLU A 45 1.99 -22.37 -3.24
C GLU A 45 1.74 -22.71 -1.75
N ASN A 46 1.03 -21.86 -1.00
CA ASN A 46 0.85 -22.00 0.46
C ASN A 46 -0.51 -22.54 0.93
N THR A 47 -1.48 -22.78 0.04
CA THR A 47 -2.85 -23.19 0.44
C THR A 47 -3.33 -24.44 -0.30
N PRO A 48 -3.91 -25.45 0.40
CA PRO A 48 -4.49 -26.62 -0.26
C PRO A 48 -5.66 -26.25 -1.18
N ALA A 49 -5.73 -26.90 -2.35
CA ALA A 49 -6.69 -26.66 -3.45
C ALA A 49 -8.18 -26.58 -3.03
N VAL A 50 -8.55 -27.18 -1.90
CA VAL A 50 -9.91 -27.18 -1.36
C VAL A 50 -10.33 -25.80 -0.82
N ILE A 51 -9.38 -24.98 -0.32
CA ILE A 51 -9.65 -23.67 0.30
C ILE A 51 -9.42 -22.51 -0.70
N LEU A 52 -8.80 -22.80 -1.85
CA LEU A 52 -8.63 -21.87 -2.97
C LEU A 52 -9.95 -21.45 -3.64
N GLY A 53 -11.11 -21.97 -3.19
CA GLY A 53 -12.42 -21.59 -3.69
C GLY A 53 -12.68 -20.08 -3.59
N GLU A 54 -12.22 -19.41 -2.52
CA GLU A 54 -12.36 -17.96 -2.37
C GLU A 54 -11.45 -17.20 -3.36
N ALA A 55 -10.20 -17.63 -3.53
CA ALA A 55 -9.25 -17.03 -4.47
C ALA A 55 -9.72 -17.18 -5.92
N ASN A 56 -10.13 -18.39 -6.29
CA ASN A 56 -10.69 -18.71 -7.61
C ASN A 56 -12.00 -17.96 -7.85
N TYR A 57 -12.84 -17.80 -6.82
CA TYR A 57 -14.07 -17.02 -6.91
C TYR A 57 -13.78 -15.51 -7.06
N LYS A 58 -12.80 -14.96 -6.34
CA LYS A 58 -12.37 -13.56 -6.49
C LYS A 58 -11.80 -13.30 -7.88
N GLN A 59 -10.96 -14.19 -8.41
CA GLN A 59 -10.46 -14.11 -9.79
C GLN A 59 -11.60 -14.21 -10.81
N TRP A 60 -12.50 -15.17 -10.67
CA TRP A 60 -13.64 -15.34 -11.57
C TRP A 60 -14.61 -14.16 -11.54
N VAL A 61 -14.92 -13.63 -10.34
CA VAL A 61 -15.74 -12.42 -10.18
C VAL A 61 -15.01 -11.22 -10.78
N GLY A 62 -13.68 -11.13 -10.63
CA GLY A 62 -12.87 -10.09 -11.25
C GLY A 62 -12.88 -10.15 -12.78
N GLU A 63 -12.98 -11.33 -13.38
CA GLU A 63 -13.02 -11.51 -14.83
C GLU A 63 -14.43 -11.35 -15.44
N LYS A 64 -15.48 -11.72 -14.69
CA LYS A 64 -16.86 -11.81 -15.23
C LYS A 64 -17.81 -10.70 -14.76
N VAL A 65 -17.49 -10.00 -13.67
CA VAL A 65 -18.39 -9.00 -13.06
C VAL A 65 -17.66 -7.68 -12.88
N ASP A 66 -17.92 -6.76 -13.80
CA ASP A 66 -17.45 -5.38 -13.70
C ASP A 66 -18.00 -4.74 -12.41
N ASN A 67 -17.12 -4.09 -11.62
CA ASN A 67 -17.46 -3.36 -10.39
C ASN A 67 -18.20 -4.17 -9.29
N SER A 68 -17.85 -5.45 -9.11
CA SER A 68 -18.35 -6.25 -7.98
C SER A 68 -17.96 -5.66 -6.62
N PHE A 69 -18.77 -5.85 -5.59
CA PHE A 69 -18.44 -5.46 -4.20
C PHE A 69 -17.11 -6.08 -3.69
N LEU A 70 -16.71 -7.21 -4.27
CA LEU A 70 -15.47 -7.94 -3.99
C LEU A 70 -14.30 -7.49 -4.89
N ASN A 71 -14.58 -6.76 -5.97
CA ASN A 71 -13.63 -6.21 -6.94
C ASN A 71 -14.08 -4.78 -7.32
N ARG A 72 -14.19 -3.88 -6.33
CA ARG A 72 -14.55 -2.48 -6.62
C ARG A 72 -13.35 -1.81 -7.25
N GLN A 73 -13.30 -1.82 -8.58
CA GLN A 73 -12.33 -1.03 -9.30
C GLN A 73 -12.72 0.45 -9.19
N TYR A 74 -11.79 1.25 -8.70
CA TYR A 74 -11.96 2.70 -8.74
C TYR A 74 -11.98 3.16 -10.21
N ASP A 75 -13.11 3.73 -10.63
CA ASP A 75 -13.30 4.21 -12.00
C ASP A 75 -12.55 5.53 -12.22
N VAL A 76 -11.25 5.40 -12.48
CA VAL A 76 -10.33 6.53 -12.70
C VAL A 76 -10.84 7.42 -13.82
N VAL A 77 -11.29 6.85 -14.94
CA VAL A 77 -11.69 7.62 -16.14
C VAL A 77 -12.89 8.50 -15.84
N ARG A 78 -13.92 7.95 -15.18
CA ARG A 78 -15.09 8.73 -14.79
C ARG A 78 -14.73 9.79 -13.76
N ARG A 79 -13.92 9.47 -12.75
CA ARG A 79 -13.55 10.43 -11.69
C ARG A 79 -12.66 11.57 -12.18
N VAL A 80 -11.70 11.27 -13.06
CA VAL A 80 -10.87 12.28 -13.75
C VAL A 80 -11.76 13.26 -14.54
N ARG A 81 -12.81 12.75 -15.19
CA ARG A 81 -13.80 13.57 -15.92
C ARG A 81 -14.68 14.39 -14.96
N GLU A 82 -15.21 13.77 -13.91
CA GLU A 82 -16.08 14.44 -12.94
C GLU A 82 -15.37 15.57 -12.18
N LEU A 83 -14.07 15.40 -11.89
CA LEU A 83 -13.22 16.39 -11.24
C LEU A 83 -12.58 17.37 -12.22
N ASP A 84 -12.86 17.24 -13.51
CA ASP A 84 -12.28 18.04 -14.60
C ASP A 84 -10.74 18.21 -14.49
N LEU A 85 -10.04 17.12 -14.17
CA LEU A 85 -8.60 17.20 -13.90
C LEU A 85 -7.81 17.62 -15.16
N LEU A 86 -8.28 17.22 -16.34
CA LEU A 86 -7.65 17.62 -17.59
C LEU A 86 -7.82 19.13 -17.84
N GLY A 87 -9.01 19.68 -17.58
CA GLY A 87 -9.25 21.11 -17.60
C GLY A 87 -8.32 21.86 -16.65
N LEU A 88 -8.27 21.43 -15.38
CA LEU A 88 -7.39 22.01 -14.37
C LEU A 88 -5.91 21.95 -14.77
N THR A 89 -5.43 20.83 -15.32
CA THR A 89 -4.03 20.72 -15.78
C THR A 89 -3.69 21.70 -16.90
N ALA A 90 -4.65 21.96 -17.80
CA ALA A 90 -4.51 22.92 -18.88
C ALA A 90 -4.57 24.37 -18.35
N GLU A 91 -5.51 24.68 -17.45
CA GLU A 91 -5.65 25.99 -16.81
C GLU A 91 -4.41 26.40 -16.02
N TYR A 92 -3.82 25.47 -15.26
CA TYR A 92 -2.57 25.72 -14.54
C TYR A 92 -1.32 25.70 -15.46
N GLY A 93 -1.49 25.42 -16.75
CA GLY A 93 -0.41 25.43 -17.74
C GLY A 93 0.69 24.44 -17.43
N ILE A 94 0.37 23.30 -16.80
CA ILE A 94 1.37 22.34 -16.29
C ILE A 94 2.26 21.85 -17.43
N LEU A 95 1.69 21.55 -18.60
CA LEU A 95 2.44 21.10 -19.77
C LEU A 95 3.45 22.16 -20.24
N SER A 96 3.03 23.42 -20.33
CA SER A 96 3.93 24.52 -20.71
C SER A 96 5.03 24.76 -19.68
N LYS A 97 4.76 24.51 -18.40
CA LYS A 97 5.76 24.60 -17.32
C LYS A 97 6.74 23.44 -17.34
N LEU A 98 6.29 22.24 -17.68
CA LEU A 98 7.16 21.07 -17.89
C LEU A 98 8.10 21.31 -19.08
N GLU A 99 7.58 21.82 -20.20
CA GLU A 99 8.37 22.17 -21.37
C GLU A 99 9.45 23.22 -21.04
N LYS A 100 9.09 24.26 -20.27
CA LYS A 100 10.06 25.25 -19.74
C LYS A 100 11.16 24.64 -18.89
N ASN A 101 10.91 23.50 -18.25
CA ASN A 101 11.91 22.75 -17.48
C ASN A 101 12.69 21.73 -18.33
N GLY A 102 12.52 21.72 -19.65
CA GLY A 102 13.27 20.85 -20.58
C GLY A 102 12.61 19.50 -20.84
N LEU A 103 11.38 19.29 -20.36
CA LEU A 103 10.56 18.13 -20.68
C LEU A 103 9.84 18.35 -22.01
N ASP A 104 10.57 18.15 -23.09
CA ASP A 104 10.02 18.12 -24.45
C ASP A 104 9.64 16.67 -24.85
N LEU A 105 8.79 16.54 -25.87
CA LEU A 105 8.39 15.27 -26.48
C LEU A 105 9.58 14.39 -26.85
N LYS A 106 10.66 14.99 -27.38
CA LYS A 106 11.88 14.27 -27.73
C LYS A 106 12.58 13.68 -26.50
N THR A 107 12.58 14.41 -25.39
CA THR A 107 13.14 13.94 -24.13
C THR A 107 12.29 12.78 -23.58
N LEU A 108 10.96 12.92 -23.61
CA LEU A 108 10.04 11.85 -23.22
C LEU A 108 10.19 10.58 -24.06
N GLU A 109 10.38 10.72 -25.37
CA GLU A 109 10.64 9.60 -26.27
C GLU A 109 11.94 8.89 -25.92
N SER A 110 12.99 9.63 -25.55
CA SER A 110 14.25 9.04 -25.07
C SER A 110 14.16 8.39 -23.69
N LEU A 111 13.16 8.77 -22.88
CA LEU A 111 12.90 8.18 -21.57
C LEU A 111 12.16 6.85 -21.63
N LEU A 112 11.29 6.66 -22.63
CA LEU A 112 10.51 5.42 -22.76
C LEU A 112 11.40 4.16 -22.69
N PRO A 113 12.53 4.05 -23.43
CA PRO A 113 13.43 2.92 -23.31
C PRO A 113 14.06 2.75 -21.92
N ALA A 114 14.44 3.85 -21.25
CA ALA A 114 15.02 3.80 -19.90
C ALA A 114 13.98 3.37 -18.84
N ILE A 115 12.73 3.79 -19.00
CA ILE A 115 11.61 3.37 -18.16
C ILE A 115 11.28 1.89 -18.38
N GLU A 116 11.40 1.40 -19.61
CA GLU A 116 11.26 -0.03 -19.94
C GLU A 116 12.41 -0.87 -19.34
N GLU A 117 13.67 -0.42 -19.46
CA GLU A 117 14.85 -1.12 -18.93
C GLU A 117 14.85 -1.19 -17.40
N THR A 118 14.34 -0.16 -16.73
CA THR A 118 14.16 -0.15 -15.27
C THR A 118 13.02 -1.05 -14.79
N GLY A 119 12.24 -1.64 -15.71
CA GLY A 119 11.11 -2.51 -15.37
C GLY A 119 9.96 -1.77 -14.68
N ALA A 120 9.97 -0.43 -14.65
CA ALA A 120 8.95 0.37 -13.99
C ALA A 120 7.56 0.13 -14.58
N LEU A 121 7.46 -0.03 -15.90
CA LEU A 121 6.21 -0.38 -16.59
C LEU A 121 5.73 -1.79 -16.24
N SER A 122 6.64 -2.74 -16.06
CA SER A 122 6.31 -4.11 -15.63
C SER A 122 5.83 -4.14 -14.18
N LEU A 123 6.45 -3.34 -13.29
CA LEU A 123 6.02 -3.17 -11.91
C LEU A 123 4.64 -2.51 -11.83
N VAL A 124 4.37 -1.47 -12.62
CA VAL A 124 3.05 -0.83 -12.70
C VAL A 124 2.01 -1.80 -13.24
N GLY A 125 2.35 -2.54 -14.31
CA GLY A 125 1.49 -3.55 -14.93
C GLY A 125 1.12 -4.69 -13.98
N SER A 126 2.10 -5.20 -13.24
CA SER A 126 1.91 -6.31 -12.30
C SER A 126 1.13 -5.91 -11.05
N ASN A 127 1.15 -4.63 -10.68
CA ASN A 127 0.49 -4.11 -9.48
C ASN A 127 -0.70 -3.18 -9.80
N GLN A 128 -1.28 -3.28 -11.00
CA GLN A 128 -2.38 -2.41 -11.44
C GLN A 128 -3.52 -2.36 -10.43
N GLN A 129 -3.88 -3.50 -9.84
CA GLN A 129 -4.98 -3.56 -8.87
C GLN A 129 -4.69 -2.76 -7.59
N LEU A 130 -3.45 -2.80 -7.09
CA LEU A 130 -3.02 -2.03 -5.91
C LEU A 130 -2.88 -0.54 -6.23
N LEU A 131 -2.39 -0.22 -7.43
CA LEU A 131 -2.27 1.16 -7.88
C LEU A 131 -3.64 1.79 -8.11
N VAL A 132 -4.57 1.08 -8.76
CA VAL A 132 -5.91 1.57 -9.08
C VAL A 132 -6.79 1.65 -7.84
N ASN A 133 -6.69 0.72 -6.90
CA ASN A 133 -7.58 0.72 -5.73
C ASN A 133 -6.96 1.31 -4.47
N GLY A 134 -5.63 1.35 -4.37
CA GLY A 134 -4.92 1.93 -3.23
C GLY A 134 -4.50 3.37 -3.49
N VAL A 135 -3.73 3.59 -4.56
CA VAL A 135 -3.09 4.90 -4.81
C VAL A 135 -3.99 5.84 -5.60
N ALA A 136 -4.68 5.36 -6.63
CA ALA A 136 -5.46 6.20 -7.53
C ALA A 136 -6.59 6.98 -6.82
N PRO A 137 -7.31 6.45 -5.82
CA PRO A 137 -8.30 7.26 -5.10
C PRO A 137 -7.65 8.45 -4.39
N LEU A 138 -6.49 8.25 -3.76
CA LEU A 138 -5.77 9.32 -3.06
C LEU A 138 -5.26 10.39 -4.04
N VAL A 139 -4.71 9.96 -5.17
CA VAL A 139 -4.13 10.88 -6.17
C VAL A 139 -5.22 11.61 -6.96
N VAL A 140 -6.26 10.90 -7.42
CA VAL A 140 -7.32 11.46 -8.28
C VAL A 140 -8.23 12.39 -7.47
N GLU A 141 -8.66 12.00 -6.27
CA GLU A 141 -9.49 12.86 -5.41
C GLU A 141 -8.68 14.02 -4.82
N GLY A 142 -7.38 13.81 -4.56
CA GLY A 142 -6.47 14.84 -4.06
C GLY A 142 -5.97 15.79 -5.16
N ALA A 143 -6.08 15.41 -6.43
CA ALA A 143 -5.53 16.17 -7.56
C ALA A 143 -6.01 17.63 -7.61
N PRO A 144 -7.29 17.99 -7.38
CA PRO A 144 -7.70 19.40 -7.41
C PRO A 144 -6.93 20.29 -6.42
N LEU A 145 -6.50 19.73 -5.29
CA LEU A 145 -5.67 20.42 -4.29
C LEU A 145 -4.18 20.37 -4.64
N LEU A 146 -3.70 19.26 -5.18
CA LEU A 146 -2.30 19.03 -5.47
C LEU A 146 -1.84 19.69 -6.78
N LEU A 147 -2.70 19.77 -7.80
CA LEU A 147 -2.37 20.33 -9.12
C LEU A 147 -1.85 21.78 -9.05
N PRO A 148 -2.46 22.71 -8.30
CA PRO A 148 -1.91 24.06 -8.11
C PRO A 148 -0.53 24.04 -7.46
N LEU A 149 -0.32 23.18 -6.45
CA LEU A 149 0.95 23.05 -5.74
C LEU A 149 2.05 22.52 -6.67
N VAL A 150 1.74 21.50 -7.46
CA VAL A 150 2.64 20.93 -8.47
C VAL A 150 2.94 21.98 -9.54
N ALA A 151 1.94 22.73 -10.01
CA ALA A 151 2.15 23.80 -10.97
C ALA A 151 3.07 24.91 -10.42
N GLY A 152 2.95 25.26 -9.14
CA GLY A 152 3.86 26.19 -8.47
C GLY A 152 5.26 25.63 -8.28
N ALA A 153 5.38 24.35 -7.91
CA ALA A 153 6.67 23.67 -7.79
C ALA A 153 7.40 23.58 -9.15
N LEU A 154 6.66 23.35 -10.24
CA LEU A 154 7.21 23.34 -11.59
C LEU A 154 7.71 24.71 -12.03
N ASP A 155 7.11 25.83 -11.61
CA ASP A 155 7.66 27.16 -11.92
C ASP A 155 9.02 27.39 -11.25
N ILE A 156 9.24 26.82 -10.07
CA ILE A 156 10.52 26.89 -9.35
C ILE A 156 11.54 25.91 -9.96
N GLY A 157 11.07 24.74 -10.39
CA GLY A 157 11.87 23.66 -10.97
C GLY A 157 12.47 22.73 -9.92
N ALA A 158 13.59 22.09 -10.24
CA ALA A 158 14.23 21.06 -9.42
C ALA A 158 14.35 21.36 -7.90
N PRO A 159 14.67 22.60 -7.46
CA PRO A 159 14.77 22.92 -6.02
C PRO A 159 13.48 22.68 -5.23
N ALA A 160 12.31 22.92 -5.83
CA ALA A 160 11.02 22.69 -5.14
C ALA A 160 10.78 21.21 -4.86
N PHE A 161 11.18 20.33 -5.79
CA PHE A 161 11.06 18.89 -5.64
C PHE A 161 12.06 18.34 -4.62
N PHE A 162 13.30 18.86 -4.60
CA PHE A 162 14.26 18.52 -3.54
C PHE A 162 13.81 19.00 -2.16
N LEU A 163 13.23 20.20 -2.07
CA LEU A 163 12.67 20.71 -0.81
C LEU A 163 11.50 19.83 -0.36
N GLY A 164 10.61 19.43 -1.27
CA GLY A 164 9.53 18.49 -0.98
C GLY A 164 10.05 17.13 -0.50
N ALA A 165 11.10 16.60 -1.14
CA ALA A 165 11.74 15.36 -0.74
C ALA A 165 12.36 15.46 0.66
N ALA A 166 13.07 16.55 0.94
CA ALA A 166 13.66 16.82 2.24
C ALA A 166 12.60 17.02 3.33
N ALA A 167 11.47 17.66 3.00
CA ALA A 167 10.35 17.82 3.92
C ALA A 167 9.69 16.47 4.24
N ALA A 168 9.46 15.63 3.24
CA ALA A 168 8.89 14.30 3.43
C ALA A 168 9.82 13.39 4.26
N ALA A 169 11.11 13.36 3.93
CA ALA A 169 12.10 12.60 4.68
C ALA A 169 12.30 13.14 6.10
N GLY A 170 12.30 14.46 6.27
CA GLY A 170 12.41 15.13 7.56
C GLY A 170 11.18 14.90 8.44
N ALA A 171 9.98 14.91 7.85
CA ALA A 171 8.75 14.58 8.55
C ALA A 171 8.75 13.13 9.05
N GLU A 172 9.18 12.17 8.21
CA GLU A 172 9.33 10.78 8.63
C GLU A 172 10.37 10.63 9.74
N GLY A 173 11.54 11.28 9.60
CA GLY A 173 12.58 11.30 10.64
C GLY A 173 12.08 11.89 11.96
N ALA A 174 11.25 12.94 11.91
CA ALA A 174 10.63 13.52 13.10
C ALA A 174 9.59 12.60 13.74
N ILE A 175 8.79 11.88 12.94
CA ILE A 175 7.81 10.90 13.43
C ILE A 175 8.52 9.76 14.17
N ILE A 176 9.62 9.25 13.59
CA ILE A 176 10.45 8.20 14.19
C ILE A 176 11.10 8.72 15.48
N ALA A 177 11.73 9.90 15.45
CA ALA A 177 12.45 10.45 16.59
C ALA A 177 11.54 10.75 17.79
N ASN A 178 10.28 11.15 17.55
CA ASN A 178 9.33 11.49 18.60
C ASN A 178 8.41 10.33 19.02
N ASN A 179 8.59 9.11 18.45
CA ASN A 179 7.71 7.96 18.69
C ASN A 179 6.22 8.35 18.65
N VAL A 180 5.82 9.08 17.61
CA VAL A 180 4.43 9.54 17.49
C VAL A 180 3.53 8.32 17.36
N GLU A 181 2.59 8.16 18.28
CA GLU A 181 1.62 7.06 18.29
C GLU A 181 0.27 7.50 17.74
N ILE A 182 -0.43 6.57 17.11
CA ILE A 182 -1.80 6.79 16.67
C ILE A 182 -2.71 6.62 17.91
N PRO A 183 -3.39 7.69 18.36
CA PRO A 183 -4.06 7.70 19.67
C PRO A 183 -5.23 6.71 19.81
N PHE A 184 -5.72 6.15 18.70
CA PHE A 184 -6.84 5.22 18.69
C PHE A 184 -6.44 3.74 18.47
N VAL A 185 -5.20 3.44 18.06
CA VAL A 185 -4.74 2.05 17.80
C VAL A 185 -3.52 1.66 18.62
N GLY A 186 -2.82 2.62 19.27
CA GLY A 186 -1.65 2.33 20.10
C GLY A 186 -0.45 1.76 19.31
N ILE A 187 -0.46 1.91 17.99
CA ILE A 187 0.65 1.57 17.10
C ILE A 187 1.44 2.85 16.80
N GLY A 188 2.76 2.71 16.69
CA GLY A 188 3.63 3.79 16.21
C GLY A 188 3.19 4.23 14.82
N LEU A 189 3.17 5.54 14.57
CA LEU A 189 2.82 6.14 13.29
C LEU A 189 3.90 5.85 12.23
N ALA A 190 5.17 5.72 12.65
CA ALA A 190 6.32 5.48 11.78
C ALA A 190 6.16 4.32 10.76
N PRO A 191 5.78 3.09 11.14
CA PRO A 191 5.59 2.01 10.16
C PRO A 191 4.48 2.30 9.13
N ILE A 192 3.51 3.15 9.46
CA ILE A 192 2.40 3.49 8.56
C ILE A 192 2.77 4.69 7.67
N SER A 193 3.33 5.75 8.27
CA SER A 193 3.78 6.92 7.54
C SER A 193 4.96 6.60 6.63
N GLY A 194 5.86 5.71 7.05
CA GLY A 194 7.01 5.27 6.26
C GLY A 194 6.62 4.60 4.95
N LEU A 195 5.47 3.91 4.91
CA LEU A 195 4.93 3.33 3.67
C LEU A 195 4.52 4.38 2.63
N LEU A 196 4.23 5.61 3.07
CA LEU A 196 3.82 6.72 2.20
C LEU A 196 4.93 7.75 1.99
N LEU A 197 5.52 8.25 3.08
CA LEU A 197 6.48 9.35 3.09
C LEU A 197 7.81 8.95 2.48
N VAL A 198 8.30 7.73 2.70
CA VAL A 198 9.58 7.29 2.13
C VAL A 198 9.49 7.15 0.61
N PRO A 199 8.50 6.42 0.04
CA PRO A 199 8.34 6.38 -1.41
C PRO A 199 8.09 7.75 -2.02
N THR A 200 7.33 8.62 -1.34
CA THR A 200 7.08 10.00 -1.80
C THR A 200 8.36 10.83 -1.83
N ALA A 201 9.21 10.73 -0.80
CA ALA A 201 10.48 11.43 -0.76
C ALA A 201 11.42 10.96 -1.88
N VAL A 202 11.48 9.65 -2.13
CA VAL A 202 12.27 9.07 -3.22
C VAL A 202 11.75 9.54 -4.58
N ALA A 203 10.43 9.52 -4.79
CA ALA A 203 9.81 9.99 -6.03
C ALA A 203 10.10 11.48 -6.28
N LEU A 204 9.93 12.33 -5.26
CA LEU A 204 10.21 13.77 -5.36
C LEU A 204 11.70 14.03 -5.61
N ALA A 205 12.61 13.30 -4.96
CA ALA A 205 14.04 13.43 -5.20
C ALA A 205 14.40 13.00 -6.63
N GLY A 206 13.80 11.91 -7.13
CA GLY A 206 13.98 11.44 -8.51
C GLY A 206 13.48 12.44 -9.55
N VAL A 207 12.33 13.08 -9.31
CA VAL A 207 11.84 14.17 -10.17
C VAL A 207 12.78 15.37 -10.10
N GLY A 208 13.29 15.73 -8.91
CA GLY A 208 14.25 16.81 -8.72
C GLY A 208 15.58 16.57 -9.46
N THR A 209 16.17 15.38 -9.36
CA THR A 209 17.40 15.02 -10.07
C THR A 209 17.20 15.03 -11.57
N PHE A 210 16.08 14.50 -12.03
CA PHE A 210 15.72 14.47 -13.44
C PHE A 210 15.56 15.88 -14.02
N LEU A 211 14.72 16.73 -13.42
CA LEU A 211 14.54 18.11 -13.85
C LEU A 211 15.84 18.94 -13.73
N GLY A 212 16.65 18.65 -12.71
CA GLY A 212 17.96 19.29 -12.53
C GLY A 212 18.96 18.91 -13.62
N GLY A 213 18.89 17.67 -14.14
CA GLY A 213 19.71 17.19 -15.24
C GLY A 213 19.29 17.70 -16.62
N LEU A 214 18.04 18.16 -16.77
CA LEU A 214 17.52 18.71 -18.03
C LEU A 214 17.87 20.18 -18.25
N LYS A 215 18.01 20.97 -17.18
CA LYS A 215 18.51 22.36 -17.28
C LYS A 215 20.02 22.35 -17.57
N LYS A 216 20.38 22.51 -18.84
CA LYS A 216 21.67 23.04 -19.29
C LYS A 216 21.54 24.52 -19.63
#